data_AF-A0A7K4TSW2-F1
#
_entry.id   AF-A0A7K4TSW2-F1
#
_cell.length_a   1.000
_cell.length_b   1.000
_cell.length_c   1.000
_cell.angle_alpha   90.00
_cell.angle_beta   90.00
_cell.angle_gamma   90.00
#
_symmetry.space_group_name_H-M   'P 1'
#
loop_
_entity.id
_entity.type
_entity.pdbx_description
1 polymer ?
#
loop_
_entity_poly.entity_id
_entity_poly.type
_entity_poly.pdbx_seq_one_letter_code
_entity_poly.pdbx_strand_id
1 'polypeptide(L)'
;LQSRRAQLLLVNSLTFGLEVCLAAGITYVPPLLLEVGVEEKFMTMVLGIGPVLGLLFVPLLGSASDHWRSSYGRRRPFIWLLCLGVLLSLFVIPHAGSLAGLCSPQPRPLEIAFLILGIGLLDFCGQVCFTPLEALLSDLFQEPDSCRQAFSVYAFMISLGGCVGYLLPAIDWAFLQPYLGGQESCLFALLALIFLGCVLATLFVTEEAAQGDVLEGTALKDASPKPSPRCCWRVTSCWLQGRRALQAARGLLALLPRLHGLCCRVPRVVRRLFVAELCSWMALMTFMLFYTDFVGEGLYHGVPRATPGTEARRRYDEG
;
A
#
# COMPACT_ATOMS: atom_id res chain seq x y z
N LEU A 1 -12.00 27.13 14.06
CA LEU A 1 -11.10 26.67 15.15
C LEU A 1 -11.33 25.21 15.58
N GLN A 2 -12.14 24.40 14.88
CA GLN A 2 -11.95 22.94 14.94
C GLN A 2 -10.50 22.66 14.49
N SER A 3 -9.72 22.08 15.40
CA SER A 3 -8.32 22.47 15.55
C SER A 3 -7.44 22.00 14.39
N ARG A 4 -6.55 22.88 13.90
CA ARG A 4 -5.46 22.56 12.96
C ARG A 4 -4.64 21.33 13.41
N ARG A 5 -4.59 21.09 14.73
CA ARG A 5 -4.00 19.91 15.38
C ARG A 5 -4.81 18.62 15.15
N ALA A 6 -6.14 18.68 15.24
CA ALA A 6 -7.00 17.54 14.94
C ALA A 6 -6.89 17.13 13.47
N GLN A 7 -6.85 18.11 12.55
CA GLN A 7 -6.61 17.82 11.14
C GLN A 7 -5.23 17.17 10.90
N LEU A 8 -4.19 17.66 11.59
CA LEU A 8 -2.86 17.06 11.54
C LEU A 8 -2.87 15.60 12.02
N LEU A 9 -3.55 15.32 13.14
CA LEU A 9 -3.65 13.98 13.69
C LEU A 9 -4.47 13.05 12.79
N LEU A 10 -5.58 13.53 12.24
CA LEU A 10 -6.45 12.71 11.37
C LEU A 10 -5.76 12.34 10.06
N VAL A 11 -5.03 13.27 9.42
CA VAL A 11 -4.28 12.97 8.19
C VAL A 11 -3.15 11.97 8.47
N ASN A 12 -2.41 12.15 9.57
CA ASN A 12 -1.33 11.21 9.92
C ASN A 12 -1.85 9.87 10.49
N SER A 13 -3.11 9.80 10.94
CA SER A 13 -3.72 8.53 11.37
C SER A 13 -3.83 7.52 10.23
N LEU A 14 -4.00 8.00 8.98
CA LEU A 14 -4.00 7.15 7.80
C LEU A 14 -2.60 6.56 7.54
N THR A 15 -1.57 7.39 7.64
CA THR A 15 -0.17 6.94 7.53
C THR A 15 0.15 5.88 8.59
N PHE A 16 -0.29 6.10 9.84
CA PHE A 16 -0.16 5.11 10.91
C PHE A 16 -0.82 3.77 10.51
N GLY A 17 -2.10 3.78 10.12
CA GLY A 17 -2.80 2.55 9.76
C GLY A 17 -2.20 1.82 8.55
N LEU A 18 -1.70 2.59 7.57
CA LEU A 18 -1.03 2.05 6.39
C LEU A 18 0.26 1.32 6.76
N GLU A 19 1.09 1.93 7.61
CA GLU A 19 2.34 1.33 8.09
C GLU A 19 2.08 0.11 8.97
N VAL A 20 1.03 0.11 9.80
CA VAL A 20 0.62 -1.08 10.56
C VAL A 20 0.35 -2.26 9.63
N CYS A 21 -0.37 -2.05 8.53
CA CYS A 21 -0.68 -3.11 7.56
C CYS A 21 0.56 -3.60 6.81
N LEU A 22 1.46 -2.69 6.41
CA LEU A 22 2.68 -3.04 5.69
C LEU A 22 3.69 -3.76 6.58
N ALA A 23 3.91 -3.27 7.80
CA ALA A 23 4.81 -3.92 8.76
C ALA A 23 4.32 -5.32 9.15
N ALA A 24 3.02 -5.50 9.38
CA ALA A 24 2.44 -6.83 9.60
C ALA A 24 2.53 -7.73 8.36
N GLY A 25 2.40 -7.14 7.17
CA GLY A 25 2.60 -7.85 5.90
C GLY A 25 4.01 -8.39 5.76
N ILE A 26 5.03 -7.58 6.06
CA ILE A 26 6.45 -7.98 5.93
C ILE A 26 6.78 -9.22 6.77
N THR A 27 6.24 -9.33 7.99
CA THR A 27 6.53 -10.47 8.88
C THR A 27 5.68 -11.70 8.60
N TYR A 28 4.41 -11.51 8.24
CA TYR A 28 3.46 -12.62 8.14
C TYR A 28 3.31 -13.20 6.73
N VAL A 29 3.61 -12.43 5.68
CA VAL A 29 3.49 -12.89 4.29
C VAL A 29 4.48 -14.01 3.92
N PRO A 30 5.77 -13.96 4.29
CA PRO A 30 6.72 -15.04 4.01
C PRO A 30 6.25 -16.42 4.53
N PRO A 31 5.92 -16.62 5.82
CA PRO A 31 5.47 -17.92 6.31
C PRO A 31 4.14 -18.36 5.69
N LEU A 32 3.22 -17.41 5.40
CA LEU A 32 1.95 -17.70 4.74
C LEU A 32 2.16 -18.25 3.31
N LEU A 33 3.12 -17.72 2.55
CA LEU A 33 3.45 -18.23 1.22
C LEU A 33 4.05 -19.64 1.28
N LEU A 34 4.92 -19.90 2.26
CA LEU A 34 5.53 -21.22 2.47
C LEU A 34 4.50 -22.27 2.90
N GLU A 35 3.53 -21.89 3.72
CA GLU A 35 2.42 -22.75 4.16
C GLU A 35 1.55 -23.23 3.01
N VAL A 36 1.23 -22.36 2.06
CA VAL A 36 0.46 -22.72 0.86
C VAL A 36 1.29 -23.58 -0.13
N GLY A 37 2.59 -23.73 0.13
CA GLY A 37 3.49 -24.62 -0.61
C GLY A 37 4.29 -23.93 -1.70
N VAL A 38 4.36 -22.59 -1.69
CA VAL A 38 5.28 -21.84 -2.55
C VAL A 38 6.72 -22.15 -2.12
N GLU A 39 7.62 -22.28 -3.09
CA GLU A 39 9.04 -22.49 -2.81
C GLU A 39 9.69 -21.13 -2.45
N GLU A 40 10.68 -21.13 -1.55
CA GLU A 40 11.38 -19.91 -1.08
C GLU A 40 11.87 -19.00 -2.22
N LYS A 41 12.35 -19.60 -3.31
CA LYS A 41 12.79 -18.85 -4.50
C LYS A 41 11.68 -18.03 -5.16
N PHE A 42 10.44 -18.52 -5.13
CA PHE A 42 9.29 -17.83 -5.70
C PHE A 42 8.71 -16.82 -4.71
N MET A 43 8.82 -17.08 -3.40
CA MET A 43 8.42 -16.15 -2.35
C MET A 43 9.14 -14.80 -2.48
N THR A 44 10.47 -14.82 -2.61
CA THR A 44 11.26 -13.58 -2.79
C THR A 44 10.93 -12.86 -4.10
N MET A 45 10.63 -13.60 -5.17
CA MET A 45 10.16 -13.00 -6.43
C MET A 45 8.81 -12.30 -6.25
N VAL A 46 7.85 -12.92 -5.55
CA VAL A 46 6.52 -12.34 -5.27
C VAL A 46 6.65 -11.06 -4.47
N LEU A 47 7.47 -11.06 -3.42
CA LEU A 47 7.73 -9.89 -2.58
C LEU A 47 8.48 -8.77 -3.33
N GLY A 48 9.31 -9.13 -4.32
CA GLY A 48 9.99 -8.17 -5.18
C GLY A 48 9.08 -7.46 -6.19
N ILE A 49 7.87 -7.96 -6.44
CA ILE A 49 6.93 -7.35 -7.41
C ILE A 49 6.53 -5.94 -6.97
N GLY A 50 6.20 -5.73 -5.70
CA GLY A 50 5.69 -4.44 -5.25
C GLY A 50 6.70 -3.30 -5.40
N PRO A 51 7.97 -3.41 -4.95
CA PRO A 51 8.98 -2.38 -5.19
C PRO A 51 9.21 -2.07 -6.67
N VAL A 52 9.20 -3.09 -7.54
CA VAL A 52 9.34 -2.91 -8.99
C VAL A 52 8.14 -2.14 -9.57
N LEU A 53 6.92 -2.51 -9.16
CA LEU A 53 5.72 -1.78 -9.55
C LEU A 53 5.71 -0.36 -8.97
N GLY A 54 6.13 -0.17 -7.72
CA GLY A 54 6.26 1.13 -7.07
C GLY A 54 7.17 2.06 -7.86
N LEU A 55 8.35 1.59 -8.27
CA LEU A 55 9.30 2.37 -9.08
C LEU A 55 8.68 2.88 -10.39
N LEU A 56 7.81 2.10 -11.02
CA LEU A 56 7.13 2.47 -12.26
C LEU A 56 5.92 3.36 -12.04
N PHE A 57 5.08 3.05 -11.05
CA PHE A 57 3.77 3.66 -10.87
C PHE A 57 3.79 4.89 -9.97
N VAL A 58 4.70 5.00 -9.00
CA VAL A 58 4.86 6.20 -8.15
C VAL A 58 4.99 7.48 -8.98
N PRO A 59 5.91 7.60 -9.97
CA PRO A 59 6.03 8.82 -10.76
C PRO A 59 4.81 9.07 -11.67
N LEU A 60 4.18 8.01 -12.18
CA LEU A 60 2.99 8.11 -13.02
C LEU A 60 1.78 8.62 -12.22
N LEU A 61 1.56 8.07 -11.02
CA LEU A 61 0.47 8.46 -10.13
C LEU A 61 0.68 9.84 -9.54
N GLY A 62 1.93 10.24 -9.23
CA GLY A 62 2.24 11.61 -8.84
C GLY A 62 1.84 12.61 -9.93
N SER A 63 2.28 12.39 -11.17
CA SER A 63 1.91 13.25 -12.30
C SER A 63 0.41 13.23 -12.59
N ALA A 64 -0.23 12.06 -12.59
CA ALA A 64 -1.67 11.94 -12.83
C ALA A 64 -2.48 12.65 -11.72
N SER A 65 -2.03 12.55 -10.47
CA SER A 65 -2.64 13.24 -9.33
C SER A 65 -2.58 14.74 -9.50
N ASP A 66 -1.50 15.31 -10.02
CA ASP A 66 -1.36 16.77 -10.15
C ASP A 66 -2.29 17.38 -11.22
N HIS A 67 -2.69 16.60 -12.23
CA HIS A 67 -3.56 17.06 -13.32
C HIS A 67 -5.07 16.87 -13.04
N TRP A 68 -5.42 16.12 -11.99
CA TRP A 68 -6.82 15.80 -11.71
C TRP A 68 -7.56 16.96 -11.02
N ARG A 69 -8.70 17.36 -11.59
CA ARG A 69 -9.56 18.41 -11.03
C ARG A 69 -10.94 17.84 -10.74
N SER A 70 -11.15 17.38 -9.51
CA SER A 70 -12.46 16.92 -9.03
C SER A 70 -12.96 17.76 -7.86
N SER A 71 -14.27 17.70 -7.59
CA SER A 71 -14.90 18.33 -6.43
C SER A 71 -14.42 17.76 -5.08
N TYR A 72 -13.82 16.57 -5.08
CA TYR A 72 -13.26 15.92 -3.89
C TYR A 72 -11.78 16.28 -3.66
N GLY A 73 -11.25 17.27 -4.39
CA GLY A 73 -9.86 17.67 -4.36
C GLY A 73 -9.00 16.95 -5.41
N ARG A 74 -7.72 17.35 -5.46
CA ARG A 74 -6.74 16.90 -6.44
C ARG A 74 -6.15 15.53 -6.12
N ARG A 75 -5.66 15.34 -4.88
CA ARG A 75 -4.93 14.13 -4.45
C ARG A 75 -5.81 13.08 -3.78
N ARG A 76 -6.86 13.51 -3.07
CA ARG A 76 -7.73 12.63 -2.26
C ARG A 76 -8.34 11.46 -3.04
N PRO A 77 -8.88 11.63 -4.28
CA PRO A 77 -9.45 10.50 -5.02
C PRO A 77 -8.46 9.34 -5.25
N PHE A 78 -7.18 9.66 -5.46
CA PHE A 78 -6.14 8.64 -5.62
C PHE A 78 -5.86 7.94 -4.29
N ILE A 79 -5.83 8.68 -3.18
CA ILE A 79 -5.67 8.11 -1.83
C ILE A 79 -6.84 7.15 -1.52
N TRP A 80 -8.09 7.57 -1.77
CA TRP A 80 -9.26 6.71 -1.56
C TRP A 80 -9.20 5.42 -2.37
N LEU A 81 -8.79 5.51 -3.64
CA LEU A 81 -8.66 4.36 -4.52
C LEU A 81 -7.57 3.40 -4.05
N LEU A 82 -6.43 3.92 -3.59
CA LEU A 82 -5.34 3.10 -3.04
C LEU A 82 -5.72 2.47 -1.70
N CYS A 83 -6.40 3.21 -0.82
CA CYS A 83 -6.92 2.68 0.43
C CYS A 83 -7.97 1.58 0.20
N LEU A 84 -8.82 1.72 -0.81
CA LEU A 84 -9.75 0.66 -1.21
C LEU A 84 -9.00 -0.59 -1.69
N GLY A 85 -7.89 -0.41 -2.42
CA GLY A 85 -7.01 -1.52 -2.82
C GLY A 85 -6.40 -2.25 -1.62
N VAL A 86 -5.90 -1.52 -0.62
CA VAL A 86 -5.42 -2.09 0.65
C VAL A 86 -6.53 -2.85 1.38
N LEU A 87 -7.71 -2.26 1.57
CA LEU A 87 -8.85 -2.94 2.20
C LEU A 87 -9.27 -4.20 1.44
N LEU A 88 -9.29 -4.15 0.10
CA LEU A 88 -9.60 -5.31 -0.73
C LEU A 88 -8.56 -6.41 -0.54
N SER A 89 -7.27 -6.07 -0.50
CA SER A 89 -6.21 -7.05 -0.28
C SER A 89 -6.29 -7.73 1.09
N LEU A 90 -6.54 -6.96 2.16
CA LEU A 90 -6.74 -7.50 3.51
C LEU A 90 -7.95 -8.43 3.61
N PHE A 91 -8.94 -8.28 2.73
CA PHE A 91 -10.06 -9.22 2.62
C PHE A 91 -9.72 -10.45 1.76
N VAL A 92 -9.05 -10.26 0.63
CA VAL A 92 -8.73 -11.33 -0.33
C VAL A 92 -7.75 -12.34 0.23
N ILE A 93 -6.71 -11.88 0.95
CA ILE A 93 -5.65 -12.76 1.49
C ILE A 93 -6.22 -13.90 2.37
N PRO A 94 -6.96 -13.61 3.47
CA PRO A 94 -7.52 -14.67 4.32
C PRO A 94 -8.64 -15.49 3.65
N HIS A 95 -9.28 -14.98 2.59
CA HIS A 95 -10.37 -15.67 1.91
C HIS A 95 -9.94 -16.35 0.59
N ALA A 96 -8.65 -16.41 0.29
CA ALA A 96 -8.14 -16.90 -1.01
C ALA A 96 -8.63 -18.32 -1.35
N GLY A 97 -8.62 -19.23 -0.38
CA GLY A 97 -9.12 -20.60 -0.56
C GLY A 97 -10.63 -20.68 -0.82
N SER A 98 -11.42 -19.87 -0.11
CA SER A 98 -12.87 -19.79 -0.32
C SER A 98 -13.21 -19.21 -1.70
N LEU A 99 -12.52 -18.15 -2.11
CA LEU A 99 -12.69 -17.54 -3.43
C LEU A 99 -12.31 -18.51 -4.56
N ALA A 100 -11.23 -19.27 -4.38
CA ALA A 100 -10.80 -20.27 -5.35
C ALA A 100 -11.82 -21.41 -5.52
N GLY A 101 -12.40 -21.90 -4.41
CA GLY A 101 -13.41 -22.95 -4.41
C GLY A 101 -14.72 -22.55 -5.11
N LEU A 102 -15.07 -21.26 -5.10
CA LEU A 102 -16.23 -20.75 -5.82
C LEU A 102 -16.01 -20.67 -7.34
N CYS A 103 -14.76 -20.46 -7.78
CA CYS A 103 -14.44 -20.22 -9.19
C CYS A 103 -14.12 -21.49 -9.99
N SER A 104 -13.61 -22.55 -9.37
CA SER A 104 -13.20 -23.75 -10.10
C SER A 104 -13.25 -25.02 -9.23
N PRO A 105 -13.54 -26.19 -9.84
CA PRO A 105 -13.42 -27.48 -9.17
C PRO A 105 -11.98 -27.88 -8.80
N GLN A 106 -10.95 -27.22 -9.36
CA GLN A 106 -9.54 -27.37 -8.94
C GLN A 106 -9.08 -26.09 -8.21
N PRO A 107 -9.22 -26.02 -6.87
CA PRO A 107 -9.01 -24.77 -6.14
C PRO A 107 -7.53 -24.40 -5.95
N ARG A 108 -6.61 -25.39 -5.87
CA ARG A 108 -5.19 -25.15 -5.50
C ARG A 108 -4.44 -24.09 -6.33
N PRO A 109 -4.43 -24.13 -7.69
CA PRO A 109 -3.69 -23.12 -8.45
C PRO A 109 -4.36 -21.73 -8.38
N LEU A 110 -5.68 -21.68 -8.22
CA LEU A 110 -6.41 -20.42 -8.09
C LEU A 110 -6.25 -19.81 -6.70
N GLU A 111 -6.18 -20.62 -5.66
CA GLU A 111 -5.89 -20.20 -4.28
C GLU A 111 -4.54 -19.49 -4.22
N ILE A 112 -3.49 -20.12 -4.78
CA ILE A 112 -2.16 -19.51 -4.90
C ILE A 112 -2.23 -18.21 -5.71
N ALA A 113 -2.96 -18.19 -6.83
CA ALA A 113 -3.09 -17.00 -7.66
C ALA A 113 -3.79 -15.84 -6.92
N PHE A 114 -4.89 -16.10 -6.20
CA PHE A 114 -5.58 -15.08 -5.39
C PHE A 114 -4.71 -14.59 -4.23
N LEU A 115 -3.95 -15.49 -3.59
CA LEU A 115 -3.03 -15.12 -2.53
C LEU A 115 -1.92 -14.19 -3.04
N ILE A 116 -1.22 -14.59 -4.11
CA ILE A 116 -0.17 -13.77 -4.74
C ILE A 116 -0.74 -12.42 -5.21
N LEU A 117 -1.94 -12.43 -5.81
CA LEU A 117 -2.61 -11.20 -6.23
C LEU A 117 -2.96 -10.29 -5.03
N GLY A 118 -3.46 -10.86 -3.94
CA GLY A 118 -3.79 -10.13 -2.73
C GLY A 118 -2.55 -9.50 -2.09
N ILE A 119 -1.49 -10.27 -1.91
CA ILE A 119 -0.19 -9.80 -1.38
C ILE A 119 0.40 -8.72 -2.28
N GLY A 120 0.45 -8.96 -3.60
CA GLY A 120 0.98 -8.00 -4.56
C GLY A 120 0.17 -6.70 -4.59
N LEU A 121 -1.16 -6.78 -4.43
CA LEU A 121 -2.03 -5.62 -4.33
C LEU A 121 -1.82 -4.84 -3.02
N LEU A 122 -1.67 -5.53 -1.89
CA LEU A 122 -1.38 -4.91 -0.59
C LEU A 122 -0.09 -4.11 -0.65
N ASP A 123 0.99 -4.75 -1.11
CA ASP A 123 2.32 -4.14 -1.17
C ASP A 123 2.35 -2.98 -2.18
N PHE A 124 1.80 -3.19 -3.37
CA PHE A 124 1.70 -2.14 -4.39
C PHE A 124 0.90 -0.93 -3.90
N CYS A 125 -0.33 -1.13 -3.42
CA CYS A 125 -1.18 -0.04 -2.97
C CYS A 125 -0.59 0.65 -1.74
N GLY A 126 0.00 -0.10 -0.81
CA GLY A 126 0.62 0.44 0.38
C GLY A 126 1.80 1.35 0.06
N GLN A 127 2.79 0.86 -0.69
CA GLN A 127 3.97 1.64 -1.05
C GLN A 127 3.61 2.91 -1.84
N VAL A 128 2.71 2.77 -2.81
CA VAL A 128 2.30 3.88 -3.68
C VAL A 128 1.48 4.93 -2.93
N CYS A 129 0.77 4.56 -1.86
CA CYS A 129 -0.09 5.47 -1.09
C CYS A 129 0.71 6.50 -0.25
N PHE A 130 1.95 6.19 0.15
CA PHE A 130 2.79 7.16 0.88
C PHE A 130 3.06 8.43 0.07
N THR A 131 3.30 8.32 -1.24
CA THR A 131 3.62 9.49 -2.07
C THR A 131 2.50 10.55 -2.10
N PRO A 132 1.22 10.22 -2.41
CA PRO A 132 0.15 11.20 -2.35
C PRO A 132 -0.18 11.64 -0.91
N LEU A 133 0.08 10.82 0.11
CA LEU A 133 -0.08 11.22 1.52
C LEU A 133 0.93 12.30 1.92
N GLU A 134 2.21 12.13 1.59
CA GLU A 134 3.25 13.12 1.83
C GLU A 134 2.97 14.42 1.07
N ALA A 135 2.57 14.30 -0.20
CA ALA A 135 2.22 15.46 -1.01
C ALA A 135 0.94 16.17 -0.52
N LEU A 136 -0.02 15.43 0.03
CA LEU A 136 -1.20 16.02 0.68
C LEU A 136 -0.80 16.73 1.97
N LEU A 137 0.07 16.14 2.78
CA LEU A 137 0.56 16.75 4.01
C LEU A 137 1.29 18.08 3.74
N SER A 138 2.15 18.12 2.72
CA SER A 138 2.83 19.37 2.32
C SER A 138 1.87 20.41 1.76
N ASP A 139 0.84 19.99 1.02
CA ASP A 139 -0.17 20.91 0.47
C ASP A 139 -1.03 21.55 1.59
N LEU A 140 -1.31 20.81 2.67
CA LEU A 140 -2.10 21.28 3.82
C LEU A 140 -1.31 22.20 4.78
N PHE A 141 -0.01 21.99 4.92
CA PHE A 141 0.86 22.73 5.83
C PHE A 141 1.95 23.47 5.07
N GLN A 142 1.60 24.62 4.47
CA GLN A 142 2.52 25.40 3.63
C GLN A 142 3.49 26.28 4.45
N GLU A 143 3.09 26.70 5.65
CA GLU A 143 3.96 27.47 6.54
C GLU A 143 5.16 26.63 6.99
N PRO A 144 6.41 27.14 6.96
CA PRO A 144 7.61 26.35 7.21
C PRO A 144 7.65 25.70 8.60
N ASP A 145 7.25 26.43 9.65
CA ASP A 145 7.21 25.90 11.02
C ASP A 145 6.13 24.82 11.19
N SER A 146 4.94 25.07 10.64
CA SER A 146 3.82 24.13 10.67
C SER A 146 4.10 22.88 9.83
N CYS A 147 4.78 23.02 8.69
CA CYS A 147 5.22 21.94 7.81
C CYS A 147 6.24 21.02 8.52
N ARG A 148 7.25 21.62 9.16
CA ARG A 148 8.24 20.87 9.95
C ARG A 148 7.59 20.08 11.08
N GLN A 149 6.65 20.71 11.80
CA GLN A 149 5.86 20.01 12.82
C GLN A 149 5.03 18.88 12.21
N ALA A 150 4.41 19.10 11.05
CA ALA A 150 3.61 18.09 10.39
C ALA A 150 4.42 16.84 10.00
N PHE A 151 5.58 17.04 9.37
CA PHE A 151 6.51 15.95 9.03
C PHE A 151 7.11 15.26 10.27
N SER A 152 7.26 15.98 11.39
CA SER A 152 7.68 15.33 12.65
C SER A 152 6.62 14.39 13.21
N VAL A 153 5.33 14.77 13.13
CA VAL A 153 4.22 13.91 13.54
C VAL A 153 4.04 12.74 12.57
N TYR A 154 4.22 12.99 11.27
CA TYR A 154 4.23 11.94 10.24
C TYR A 154 5.26 10.86 10.52
N ALA A 155 6.52 11.25 10.74
CA ALA A 155 7.60 10.31 11.06
C ALA A 155 7.32 9.52 12.35
N PHE A 156 6.81 10.20 13.40
CA PHE A 156 6.42 9.54 14.64
C PHE A 156 5.29 8.52 14.43
N MET A 157 4.27 8.86 13.62
CA MET A 157 3.14 7.98 13.33
C MET A 157 3.56 6.76 12.49
N ILE A 158 4.50 6.91 11.55
CA ILE A 158 5.11 5.78 10.85
C ILE A 158 5.83 4.87 11.86
N SER A 159 6.72 5.41 12.70
CA SER A 159 7.44 4.58 13.67
C SER A 159 6.49 3.85 14.62
N LEU A 160 5.45 4.53 15.11
CA LEU A 160 4.43 3.92 15.96
C LEU A 160 3.65 2.82 15.22
N GLY A 161 3.29 3.06 13.95
CA GLY A 161 2.61 2.09 13.10
C GLY A 161 3.46 0.85 12.85
N GLY A 162 4.75 1.02 12.57
CA GLY A 162 5.70 -0.07 12.41
C GLY A 162 5.84 -0.91 13.68
N CYS A 163 5.99 -0.27 14.85
CA CYS A 163 6.05 -0.99 16.12
C CYS A 163 4.79 -1.84 16.38
N VAL A 164 3.61 -1.27 16.16
CA VAL A 164 2.34 -1.99 16.33
C VAL A 164 2.20 -3.10 15.29
N GLY A 165 2.53 -2.82 14.03
CA GLY A 165 2.44 -3.78 12.93
C GLY A 165 3.38 -4.97 13.09
N TYR A 166 4.59 -4.78 13.62
CA TYR A 166 5.48 -5.91 13.94
C TYR A 166 5.05 -6.70 15.17
N LEU A 167 4.39 -6.05 16.14
CA LEU A 167 3.92 -6.72 17.36
C LEU A 167 2.65 -7.55 17.13
N LEU A 168 1.75 -7.11 16.25
CA LEU A 168 0.45 -7.76 16.02
C LEU A 168 0.58 -9.24 15.59
N PRO A 169 1.44 -9.62 14.64
CA PRO A 169 1.63 -11.03 14.28
C PRO A 169 2.29 -11.88 15.37
N ALA A 170 3.06 -11.26 16.27
CA ALA A 170 3.75 -11.96 17.36
C ALA A 170 2.83 -12.32 18.54
N ILE A 171 1.60 -11.81 18.56
CA ILE A 171 0.62 -12.12 19.61
C ILE A 171 -0.20 -13.33 19.18
N ASP A 172 -0.32 -14.31 20.08
CA ASP A 172 -1.23 -15.45 19.89
C ASP A 172 -2.70 -15.02 19.98
N TRP A 173 -3.37 -14.99 18.83
CA TRP A 173 -4.81 -14.67 18.73
C TRP A 173 -5.72 -15.89 19.01
N ALA A 174 -5.21 -16.92 19.68
CA ALA A 174 -5.93 -18.16 19.98
C ALA A 174 -7.27 -17.93 20.71
N PHE A 175 -7.35 -16.88 21.55
CA PHE A 175 -8.57 -16.51 22.27
C PHE A 175 -9.71 -16.00 21.36
N LEU A 176 -9.39 -15.51 20.16
CA LEU A 176 -10.35 -15.00 19.17
C LEU A 176 -10.69 -16.02 18.07
N GLN A 177 -9.96 -17.14 17.98
CA GLN A 177 -10.21 -18.20 17.01
C GLN A 177 -11.66 -18.73 17.00
N PRO A 178 -12.36 -18.90 18.14
CA PRO A 178 -13.74 -19.40 18.13
C PRO A 178 -14.74 -18.49 17.41
N TYR A 179 -14.43 -17.19 17.31
CA TYR A 179 -15.33 -16.18 16.73
C TYR A 179 -14.95 -15.82 15.29
N LEU A 180 -13.66 -15.77 14.97
CA LEU A 180 -13.15 -15.29 13.67
C LEU A 180 -12.51 -16.39 12.81
N GLY A 181 -12.41 -17.63 13.30
CA GLY A 181 -11.82 -18.75 12.56
C GLY A 181 -10.31 -18.89 12.81
N GLY A 182 -9.52 -19.01 11.74
CA GLY A 182 -8.06 -19.21 11.83
C GLY A 182 -7.29 -18.01 12.39
N GLN A 183 -6.05 -18.23 12.82
CA GLN A 183 -5.15 -17.18 13.32
C GLN A 183 -4.92 -16.09 12.26
N GLU A 184 -4.71 -16.48 11.01
CA GLU A 184 -4.59 -15.58 9.86
C GLU A 184 -5.83 -14.69 9.68
N SER A 185 -7.02 -15.27 9.75
CA SER A 185 -8.28 -14.56 9.55
C SER A 185 -8.52 -13.52 10.64
N CYS A 186 -8.15 -13.85 11.89
CA CYS A 186 -8.22 -12.90 13.00
C CYS A 186 -7.25 -11.73 12.82
N LEU A 187 -5.98 -12.01 12.48
CA LEU A 187 -4.97 -10.99 12.26
C LEU A 187 -5.36 -10.04 11.11
N PHE A 188 -5.71 -10.59 9.94
CA PHE A 188 -6.10 -9.79 8.78
C PHE A 188 -7.41 -9.01 9.01
N ALA A 189 -8.37 -9.57 9.76
CA ALA A 189 -9.57 -8.84 10.15
C ALA A 189 -9.26 -7.66 11.08
N LEU A 190 -8.38 -7.86 12.07
CA LEU A 190 -7.94 -6.78 12.97
C LEU A 190 -7.20 -5.68 12.20
N LEU A 191 -6.30 -6.04 11.28
CA LEU A 191 -5.63 -5.09 10.39
C LEU A 191 -6.64 -4.32 9.53
N ALA A 192 -7.62 -5.01 8.95
CA ALA A 192 -8.68 -4.39 8.17
C ALA A 192 -9.52 -3.42 9.01
N LEU A 193 -9.84 -3.76 10.27
CA LEU A 193 -10.58 -2.88 11.18
C LEU A 193 -9.77 -1.65 11.58
N ILE A 194 -8.49 -1.82 11.92
CA ILE A 194 -7.58 -0.71 12.26
C ILE A 194 -7.48 0.24 11.06
N PHE A 195 -7.19 -0.32 9.87
CA PHE A 195 -7.04 0.48 8.66
C PHE A 195 -8.35 1.16 8.23
N LEU A 196 -9.48 0.45 8.30
CA LEU A 196 -10.80 1.02 8.05
C LEU A 196 -11.09 2.17 9.02
N GLY A 197 -10.76 2.03 10.31
CA GLY A 197 -10.86 3.09 11.30
C GLY A 197 -10.05 4.34 10.91
N CYS A 198 -8.81 4.16 10.47
CA CYS A 198 -7.95 5.25 9.98
C CYS A 198 -8.50 5.92 8.69
N VAL A 199 -9.03 5.12 7.76
CA VAL A 199 -9.66 5.60 6.52
C VAL A 199 -10.93 6.40 6.84
N LEU A 200 -11.78 5.90 7.74
CA LEU A 200 -12.98 6.60 8.23
C LEU A 200 -12.63 7.90 8.96
N ALA A 201 -11.59 7.88 9.82
CA ALA A 201 -11.07 9.08 10.47
C ALA A 201 -10.65 10.14 9.44
N THR A 202 -10.07 9.72 8.32
CA THR A 202 -9.71 10.60 7.21
C THR A 202 -10.93 11.13 6.45
N LEU A 203 -12.03 10.38 6.38
CA LEU A 203 -13.30 10.87 5.80
C LEU A 203 -13.92 11.99 6.63
N PHE A 204 -13.81 11.90 7.95
CA PHE A 204 -14.28 12.95 8.86
C PHE A 204 -13.44 14.23 8.78
N VAL A 205 -12.30 14.22 8.07
CA VAL A 205 -11.60 15.44 7.64
C VAL A 205 -12.35 16.05 6.45
N THR A 206 -13.54 16.60 6.72
CA THR A 206 -14.18 17.55 5.82
C THR A 206 -13.30 18.78 5.76
N GLU A 207 -12.76 19.06 4.57
CA GLU A 207 -12.14 20.34 4.29
C GLU A 207 -13.25 21.41 4.36
N GLU A 208 -13.21 22.25 5.40
CA GLU A 208 -13.65 23.63 5.25
C GLU A 208 -12.87 24.16 4.04
N ALA A 209 -13.59 24.50 2.98
CA ALA A 209 -13.01 25.03 1.76
C ALA A 209 -12.06 26.18 2.12
N ALA A 210 -10.78 26.05 1.77
CA ALA A 210 -9.87 27.18 1.74
C ALA A 210 -10.34 28.15 0.62
N GLN A 211 -11.33 28.97 0.95
CA GLN A 211 -11.58 30.25 0.31
C GLN A 211 -10.61 31.28 0.90
N GLY A 212 -9.77 31.84 0.02
CA GLY A 212 -8.77 32.88 0.27
C GLY A 212 -7.55 32.55 -0.59
N ASP A 213 -7.41 33.05 -1.82
CA ASP A 213 -7.53 34.45 -2.24
C ASP A 213 -8.36 34.67 -3.52
N VAL A 214 -9.22 35.68 -3.43
CA VAL A 214 -9.72 36.50 -4.53
C VAL A 214 -8.91 37.78 -4.55
N LEU A 215 -8.01 37.93 -5.53
CA LEU A 215 -7.54 39.15 -6.22
C LEU A 215 -6.36 38.67 -7.08
N GLU A 216 -6.39 38.58 -8.41
CA GLU A 216 -6.57 39.59 -9.48
C GLU A 216 -6.53 38.75 -10.79
N GLY A 217 -7.23 38.97 -11.90
CA GLY A 217 -8.05 40.05 -12.42
C GLY A 217 -8.60 39.63 -13.80
N THR A 218 -9.73 40.23 -14.16
CA THR A 218 -10.23 40.47 -15.55
C THR A 218 -10.53 39.29 -16.47
N ALA A 219 -11.83 38.94 -16.49
CA ALA A 219 -12.68 38.88 -17.68
C ALA A 219 -12.03 38.68 -19.05
N LEU A 220 -12.34 37.56 -19.70
CA LEU A 220 -13.05 37.59 -20.97
C LEU A 220 -14.02 36.40 -21.06
N LYS A 221 -15.20 36.76 -21.52
CA LYS A 221 -16.46 36.03 -21.57
C LYS A 221 -16.53 35.32 -22.91
N ASP A 222 -16.84 34.03 -22.92
CA ASP A 222 -17.58 33.42 -24.02
C ASP A 222 -18.50 32.30 -23.52
N ALA A 223 -19.68 32.24 -24.11
CA ALA A 223 -20.90 31.70 -23.53
C ALA A 223 -21.32 30.34 -24.15
N SER A 224 -21.64 29.37 -23.28
CA SER A 224 -22.65 28.27 -23.38
C SER A 224 -22.64 27.28 -24.58
N PRO A 225 -23.32 26.10 -24.54
CA PRO A 225 -24.40 25.68 -23.63
C PRO A 225 -24.27 24.29 -22.93
N LYS A 226 -25.18 24.08 -21.98
CA LYS A 226 -25.44 22.89 -21.14
C LYS A 226 -25.56 21.57 -21.91
N PRO A 227 -25.34 20.43 -21.23
CA PRO A 227 -26.21 19.27 -21.45
C PRO A 227 -26.87 18.76 -20.16
N SER A 228 -28.16 18.46 -20.27
CA SER A 228 -28.91 17.64 -19.34
C SER A 228 -28.81 16.15 -19.75
N PRO A 229 -29.28 15.21 -18.91
CA PRO A 229 -28.69 13.88 -18.78
C PRO A 229 -29.37 12.87 -19.71
N ARG A 230 -28.58 12.04 -20.39
CA ARG A 230 -29.03 10.71 -20.81
C ARG A 230 -27.92 9.68 -20.70
N CYS A 231 -28.22 8.68 -19.87
CA CYS A 231 -27.63 7.37 -19.85
C CYS A 231 -27.59 6.75 -21.25
N CYS A 232 -26.45 6.19 -21.62
CA CYS A 232 -26.39 4.90 -22.30
C CYS A 232 -25.04 4.23 -22.03
N TRP A 233 -25.09 3.21 -21.19
CA TRP A 233 -24.03 2.26 -20.87
C TRP A 233 -23.75 1.31 -22.05
N ARG A 234 -22.54 0.68 -22.02
CA ARG A 234 -22.13 -0.56 -22.72
C ARG A 234 -22.12 -0.43 -24.25
N VAL A 235 -21.00 -0.49 -24.96
CA VAL A 235 -20.23 -1.72 -25.26
C VAL A 235 -18.79 -1.40 -25.78
N THR A 236 -18.34 -0.15 -25.79
CA THR A 236 -17.09 0.27 -26.47
C THR A 236 -15.82 0.36 -25.60
N SER A 237 -15.78 -0.22 -24.39
CA SER A 237 -14.68 0.04 -23.44
C SER A 237 -13.40 -0.78 -23.63
N CYS A 238 -13.41 -1.92 -24.34
CA CYS A 238 -12.20 -2.75 -24.48
C CYS A 238 -11.13 -2.16 -25.42
N TRP A 239 -11.51 -1.39 -26.44
CA TRP A 239 -10.55 -0.83 -27.41
C TRP A 239 -9.91 0.49 -26.94
N LEU A 240 -10.52 1.18 -25.97
CA LEU A 240 -10.02 2.46 -25.44
C LEU A 240 -8.94 2.25 -24.35
N GLN A 241 -8.98 1.12 -23.63
CA GLN A 241 -7.97 0.76 -22.62
C GLN A 241 -6.61 0.42 -23.25
N GLY A 242 -6.59 -0.26 -24.40
CA GLY A 242 -5.34 -0.59 -25.12
C GLY A 242 -4.57 0.64 -25.61
N ARG A 243 -5.27 1.69 -26.09
CA ARG A 243 -4.62 2.95 -26.51
C ARG A 243 -4.05 3.74 -25.34
N ARG A 244 -4.72 3.74 -24.18
CA ARG A 244 -4.20 4.38 -22.95
C ARG A 244 -3.00 3.63 -22.38
N ALA A 245 -3.01 2.29 -22.41
CA ALA A 245 -1.87 1.47 -22.03
C ALA A 245 -0.66 1.69 -22.96
N LEU A 246 -0.89 1.79 -24.28
CA LEU A 246 0.17 2.07 -25.25
C LEU A 246 0.73 3.50 -25.11
N GLN A 247 -0.12 4.48 -24.77
CA GLN A 247 0.30 5.85 -24.46
C GLN A 247 1.07 5.92 -23.14
N ALA A 248 0.64 5.20 -22.11
CA ALA A 248 1.37 5.06 -20.85
C ALA A 248 2.72 4.36 -21.05
N ALA A 249 2.78 3.29 -21.85
CA ALA A 249 4.01 2.59 -22.22
C ALA A 249 4.96 3.49 -23.02
N ARG A 250 4.45 4.32 -23.94
CA ARG A 250 5.26 5.34 -24.63
C ARG A 250 5.76 6.43 -23.67
N GLY A 251 4.96 6.83 -22.69
CA GLY A 251 5.40 7.72 -21.61
C GLY A 251 6.51 7.10 -20.76
N LEU A 252 6.39 5.83 -20.42
CA LEU A 252 7.40 5.05 -19.69
C LEU A 252 8.72 4.93 -20.48
N LEU A 253 8.63 4.64 -21.78
CA LEU A 253 9.79 4.59 -22.67
C LEU A 253 10.44 5.96 -22.86
N ALA A 254 9.65 7.04 -22.85
CA ALA A 254 10.16 8.41 -22.93
C ALA A 254 10.77 8.90 -21.60
N LEU A 255 10.42 8.28 -20.47
CA LEU A 255 11.03 8.53 -19.16
C LEU A 255 12.40 7.87 -19.04
N LEU A 256 12.64 6.72 -19.69
CA LEU A 256 13.93 6.01 -19.67
C LEU A 256 15.15 6.90 -20.03
N PRO A 257 15.16 7.63 -21.17
CA PRO A 257 16.30 8.49 -21.51
C PRO A 257 16.45 9.69 -20.58
N ARG A 258 15.34 10.17 -19.98
CA ARG A 258 15.38 11.26 -18.97
C ARG A 258 15.99 10.77 -17.67
N LEU A 259 15.58 9.60 -17.19
CA LEU A 259 16.14 8.94 -16.01
C LEU A 259 17.62 8.62 -16.21
N HIS A 260 18.00 8.11 -17.38
CA HIS A 260 19.40 7.88 -17.73
C HIS A 260 20.21 9.18 -17.71
N GLY A 261 19.70 10.25 -18.33
CA GLY A 261 20.35 11.58 -18.30
C GLY A 261 20.49 12.16 -16.89
N LEU A 262 19.50 11.95 -16.03
CA LEU A 262 19.54 12.31 -14.60
C LEU A 262 20.62 11.50 -13.87
N CYS A 263 20.62 10.18 -14.00
CA CYS A 263 21.64 9.29 -13.41
C CYS A 263 23.06 9.67 -13.82
N CYS A 264 23.28 10.04 -15.09
CA CYS A 264 24.59 10.46 -15.57
C CYS A 264 25.06 11.83 -15.02
N ARG A 265 24.13 12.70 -14.60
CA ARG A 265 24.42 14.04 -14.06
C ARG A 265 24.52 14.09 -12.53
N VAL A 266 24.26 12.98 -11.83
CA VAL A 266 24.26 12.95 -10.36
C VAL A 266 25.68 13.22 -9.82
N PRO A 267 25.85 14.15 -8.86
CA PRO A 267 27.14 14.41 -8.23
C PRO A 267 27.68 13.16 -7.53
N ARG A 268 29.01 13.02 -7.50
CA ARG A 268 29.69 11.81 -6.97
C ARG A 268 29.27 11.44 -5.55
N VAL A 269 28.95 12.43 -4.72
CA VAL A 269 28.49 12.23 -3.32
C VAL A 269 27.13 11.54 -3.29
N VAL A 270 26.15 12.02 -4.07
CA VAL A 270 24.81 11.42 -4.13
C VAL A 270 24.86 10.03 -4.74
N ARG A 271 25.74 9.78 -5.71
CA ARG A 271 25.93 8.43 -6.27
C ARG A 271 26.49 7.44 -5.24
N ARG A 272 27.42 7.88 -4.39
CA ARG A 272 27.94 7.04 -3.28
C ARG A 272 26.84 6.77 -2.25
N LEU A 273 26.04 7.78 -1.92
CA LEU A 273 24.90 7.63 -1.01
C LEU A 273 23.88 6.63 -1.57
N PHE A 274 23.55 6.72 -2.87
CA PHE A 274 22.66 5.77 -3.53
C PHE A 274 23.14 4.32 -3.44
N VAL A 275 24.44 4.07 -3.72
CA VAL A 275 25.00 2.73 -3.61
C VAL A 275 25.00 2.24 -2.16
N ALA A 276 25.36 3.09 -1.20
CA ALA A 276 25.32 2.74 0.22
C ALA A 276 23.90 2.40 0.67
N GLU A 277 22.92 3.20 0.29
CA GLU A 277 21.50 3.00 0.63
C GLU A 277 20.96 1.72 -0.02
N LEU A 278 21.27 1.48 -1.30
CA LEU A 278 20.88 0.26 -2.01
C LEU A 278 21.45 -0.99 -1.31
N CYS A 279 22.75 -1.00 -1.01
CA CYS A 279 23.38 -2.13 -0.32
C CYS A 279 22.83 -2.32 1.10
N SER A 280 22.57 -1.23 1.82
CA SER A 280 22.00 -1.26 3.17
C SER A 280 20.59 -1.87 3.17
N TRP A 281 19.70 -1.40 2.29
CA TRP A 281 18.35 -1.95 2.15
C TRP A 281 18.34 -3.39 1.64
N MET A 282 19.23 -3.75 0.71
CA MET A 282 19.37 -5.15 0.29
C MET A 282 19.74 -6.06 1.47
N ALA A 283 20.71 -5.65 2.29
CA ALA A 283 21.10 -6.41 3.48
C ALA A 283 19.95 -6.49 4.50
N LEU A 284 19.30 -5.37 4.79
CA LEU A 284 18.18 -5.30 5.74
C LEU A 284 16.99 -6.14 5.28
N MET A 285 16.58 -6.05 4.01
CA MET A 285 15.45 -6.81 3.47
C MET A 285 15.73 -8.30 3.47
N THR A 286 16.94 -8.72 3.08
CA THR A 286 17.31 -10.14 3.13
C THR A 286 17.25 -10.66 4.56
N PHE A 287 17.72 -9.88 5.54
CA PHE A 287 17.58 -10.25 6.94
C PHE A 287 16.10 -10.34 7.36
N MET A 288 15.30 -9.30 7.12
CA MET A 288 13.91 -9.25 7.57
C MET A 288 13.02 -10.34 6.96
N LEU A 289 13.23 -10.70 5.67
CA LEU A 289 12.39 -11.68 4.98
C LEU A 289 12.66 -13.13 5.40
N PHE A 290 13.91 -13.45 5.76
CA PHE A 290 14.31 -14.82 6.11
C PHE A 290 14.48 -15.02 7.62
N TYR A 291 14.46 -13.96 8.42
CA TYR A 291 14.67 -14.07 9.87
C TYR A 291 13.61 -14.94 10.55
N THR A 292 12.33 -14.70 10.29
CA THR A 292 11.23 -15.46 10.91
C THR A 292 11.28 -16.93 10.53
N ASP A 293 11.48 -17.22 9.25
CA ASP A 293 11.61 -18.58 8.74
C ASP A 293 12.84 -19.31 9.32
N PHE A 294 13.97 -18.60 9.41
CA PHE A 294 15.19 -19.14 10.04
C PHE A 294 14.99 -19.48 11.52
N VAL A 295 14.23 -18.69 12.27
CA VAL A 295 13.94 -19.00 13.68
C VAL A 295 13.04 -20.24 13.76
N GLY A 296 11.96 -20.30 12.99
CA GLY A 296 11.04 -21.44 12.96
C GLY A 296 11.69 -22.76 12.53
N GLU A 297 12.43 -22.78 11.42
CA GLU A 297 13.08 -24.01 10.93
C GLU A 297 14.43 -24.28 11.60
N GLY A 298 15.28 -23.26 11.69
CA GLY A 298 16.67 -23.41 12.10
C GLY A 298 16.85 -23.59 13.61
N LEU A 299 16.11 -22.81 14.41
CA LEU A 299 16.24 -22.83 15.87
C LEU A 299 15.24 -23.80 16.52
N TYR A 300 13.98 -23.79 16.09
CA TYR A 300 12.92 -24.61 16.68
C TYR A 300 12.75 -25.98 15.98
N HIS A 301 13.46 -26.23 14.88
CA HIS A 301 13.32 -27.46 14.08
C HIS A 301 11.86 -27.72 13.64
N GLY A 302 11.12 -26.62 13.40
CA GLY A 302 9.78 -26.66 12.86
C GLY A 302 9.78 -26.98 11.36
N VAL A 303 8.62 -27.41 10.85
CA VAL A 303 8.42 -27.64 9.41
C VAL A 303 7.20 -26.83 8.95
N PRO A 304 7.37 -25.80 8.09
CA PRO A 304 6.27 -24.92 7.67
C PRO A 304 5.17 -25.70 6.93
N ARG A 305 5.55 -26.74 6.18
CA ARG A 305 4.61 -27.56 5.41
C ARG A 305 3.91 -28.67 6.21
N ALA A 306 4.21 -28.80 7.51
CA ALA A 306 3.57 -29.82 8.33
C ALA A 306 2.08 -29.49 8.55
N THR A 307 1.24 -30.52 8.68
CA THR A 307 -0.20 -30.31 8.83
C THR A 307 -0.51 -29.54 10.13
N PRO A 308 -1.49 -28.62 10.12
CA PRO A 308 -1.90 -27.88 11.31
C PRO A 308 -2.17 -28.80 12.49
N GLY A 309 -1.63 -28.45 13.67
CA GLY A 309 -1.78 -29.23 14.91
C GLY A 309 -0.75 -30.34 15.12
N THR A 310 0.14 -30.61 14.17
CA THR A 310 1.31 -31.49 14.41
C THR A 310 2.36 -30.79 15.25
N GLU A 311 3.16 -31.56 16.00
CA GLU A 311 4.24 -31.01 16.81
C GLU A 311 5.28 -30.25 15.95
N ALA A 312 5.57 -30.76 14.74
CA ALA A 312 6.47 -30.11 13.80
C ALA A 312 5.94 -28.74 13.32
N ARG A 313 4.61 -28.60 13.10
CA ARG A 313 4.02 -27.31 12.73
C ARG A 313 3.99 -26.36 13.92
N ARG A 314 3.66 -26.87 15.11
CA ARG A 314 3.61 -26.07 16.33
C ARG A 314 4.97 -25.49 16.72
N ARG A 315 6.06 -26.25 16.54
CA ARG A 315 7.43 -25.75 16.71
C ARG A 315 7.78 -24.66 15.72
N TYR A 316 7.27 -24.73 14.49
CA TYR A 316 7.46 -23.66 13.50
C TYR A 316 6.71 -22.40 13.92
N ASP A 317 5.46 -22.53 14.36
CA ASP A 317 4.63 -21.40 14.79
C ASP A 317 5.15 -20.75 16.10
N GLU A 318 5.91 -21.48 16.92
CA GLU A 318 6.55 -20.98 18.16
C GLU A 318 7.82 -20.14 17.92
N GLY A 319 8.40 -20.21 16.71
CA GLY A 319 9.64 -19.49 16.34
C GLY A 319 9.36 -18.18 15.62
#